data_AF-A0A428PMV7-F1
#
_entry.id   AF-A0A428PMV7-F1
#
_cell.length_a   1.000
_cell.length_b   1.000
_cell.length_c   1.000
_cell.angle_alpha   90.00
_cell.angle_beta   90.00
_cell.angle_gamma   90.00
#
_symmetry.space_group_name_H-M   'P 1'
#
loop_
_entity.id
_entity.type
_entity.pdbx_description
1 polymer ?
#
loop_
_entity_poly.entity_id
_entity_poly.type
_entity_poly.pdbx_seq_one_letter_code
_entity_poly.pdbx_strand_id
1 'polypeptide(L)'
;MDPERGGLQGYGIQQNNEGLLYDYYYDATDGKMIWKHTGDEVIDLGCGMVGDIDPTHPGMEVWSTEGGLYNARENKQIETDTELCLWPHLGIWWDGDVLLELFNDGKIEKWNWEEPTASNKVPRITHINKFGGVTNGRNPTLIGDILGDWREEAVVTNADMDELLIFTTDQPSDIRLYTLAHNPNYRNDLTVKGYIQSHHVDYFLGQGMEQPPRPNIRYTQRA
;
A
#
# COMPACT_ATOMS: atom_id res chain seq x y z
N MET A 1 6.32 8.99 3.25
CA MET A 1 6.92 7.75 3.79
C MET A 1 7.58 8.02 5.13
N ASP A 2 8.39 9.09 5.22
CA ASP A 2 8.99 9.56 6.48
C ASP A 2 8.31 10.87 6.91
N PRO A 3 7.50 10.88 8.00
CA PRO A 3 6.81 12.10 8.44
C PRO A 3 7.75 13.17 9.01
N GLU A 4 8.99 12.83 9.35
CA GLU A 4 9.98 13.78 9.88
C GLU A 4 10.86 14.40 8.78
N ARG A 5 10.79 13.88 7.55
CA ARG A 5 11.46 14.44 6.38
C ARG A 5 10.47 15.26 5.55
N GLY A 6 10.75 16.55 5.41
CA GLY A 6 9.98 17.43 4.54
C GLY A 6 9.94 16.95 3.09
N GLY A 7 8.78 17.14 2.44
CA GLY A 7 8.53 16.67 1.08
C GLY A 7 8.03 15.23 1.02
N LEU A 8 7.78 14.75 -0.19
CA LEU A 8 7.43 13.35 -0.43
C LEU A 8 8.70 12.54 -0.68
N GLN A 9 8.60 11.24 -0.43
CA GLN A 9 9.64 10.29 -0.79
C GLN A 9 9.03 9.19 -1.63
N GLY A 10 9.87 8.56 -2.44
CA GLY A 10 9.48 7.40 -3.24
C GLY A 10 10.39 6.22 -2.94
N TYR A 11 9.85 5.04 -3.17
CA TYR A 11 10.56 3.78 -3.16
C TYR A 11 10.40 3.12 -4.52
N GLY A 12 11.44 2.43 -4.98
CA GLY A 12 11.38 1.70 -6.24
C GLY A 12 12.30 0.49 -6.21
N ILE A 13 11.90 -0.52 -6.99
CA ILE A 13 12.65 -1.75 -7.23
C ILE A 13 13.24 -1.73 -8.64
N GLN A 14 14.16 -2.64 -8.90
CA GLN A 14 14.84 -2.76 -10.18
C GLN A 14 14.75 -4.19 -10.71
N GLN A 15 14.51 -4.29 -12.02
CA GLN A 15 14.49 -5.56 -12.74
C GLN A 15 15.78 -5.69 -13.56
N ASN A 16 16.54 -6.76 -13.32
CA ASN A 16 17.74 -7.14 -14.07
C ASN A 16 18.76 -6.01 -14.21
N ASN A 17 19.00 -5.24 -13.15
CA ASN A 17 19.92 -4.12 -13.17
C ASN A 17 21.38 -4.62 -13.13
N GLU A 18 22.14 -4.35 -14.20
CA GLU A 18 23.55 -4.77 -14.32
C GLU A 18 24.46 -4.17 -13.24
N GLY A 19 24.07 -3.04 -12.65
CA GLY A 19 24.76 -2.39 -11.53
C GLY A 19 24.41 -2.97 -10.17
N LEU A 20 23.68 -4.10 -10.12
CA LEU A 20 23.26 -4.82 -8.92
C LEU A 20 22.39 -3.97 -7.96
N LEU A 21 21.82 -2.86 -8.43
CA LEU A 21 20.84 -2.09 -7.67
C LEU A 21 19.56 -2.90 -7.57
N TYR A 22 19.12 -3.20 -6.35
CA TYR A 22 17.91 -3.98 -6.08
C TYR A 22 16.73 -3.05 -5.86
N ASP A 23 16.83 -2.20 -4.84
CA ASP A 23 15.82 -1.20 -4.53
C ASP A 23 16.46 0.10 -4.04
N TYR A 24 15.63 1.14 -3.95
CA TYR A 24 16.08 2.46 -3.59
C TYR A 24 14.95 3.30 -2.99
N TYR A 25 15.35 4.19 -2.09
CA TYR A 25 14.49 5.22 -1.50
C TYR A 25 15.06 6.58 -1.84
N TYR A 26 14.20 7.50 -2.26
CA TYR A 26 14.63 8.79 -2.79
C TYR A 26 13.70 9.93 -2.37
N ASP A 27 14.24 11.14 -2.36
CA ASP A 27 13.47 12.35 -2.20
C ASP A 27 12.72 12.66 -3.50
N ALA A 28 11.38 12.68 -3.46
CA ALA A 28 10.56 12.87 -4.65
C ALA A 28 10.62 14.30 -5.20
N THR A 29 11.16 15.25 -4.43
CA THR A 29 11.30 16.65 -4.84
C THR A 29 12.44 16.85 -5.83
N ASP A 30 13.57 16.18 -5.61
CA ASP A 30 14.80 16.39 -6.40
C ASP A 30 15.42 15.11 -6.96
N GLY A 31 14.83 13.95 -6.68
CA GLY A 31 15.29 12.65 -7.17
C GLY A 31 16.56 12.14 -6.49
N LYS A 32 17.05 12.79 -5.43
CA LYS A 32 18.25 12.32 -4.72
C LYS A 32 17.92 11.04 -3.95
N MET A 33 18.76 10.04 -4.19
CA MET A 33 18.72 8.78 -3.48
C MET A 33 19.12 9.01 -2.02
N ILE A 34 18.26 8.62 -1.10
CA ILE A 34 18.47 8.66 0.34
C ILE A 34 19.26 7.42 0.76
N TRP A 35 18.83 6.24 0.31
CA TRP A 35 19.56 4.98 0.44
C TRP A 35 19.25 4.06 -0.73
N LYS A 36 20.04 2.98 -0.85
CA LYS A 36 19.94 1.94 -1.87
C LYS A 36 20.31 0.60 -1.26
N HIS A 37 19.64 -0.48 -1.65
CA HIS A 37 20.19 -1.82 -1.46
C HIS A 37 20.76 -2.36 -2.77
N THR A 38 21.86 -3.08 -2.64
CA THR A 38 22.52 -3.80 -3.73
C THR A 38 22.71 -5.24 -3.34
N GLY A 39 22.63 -6.17 -4.29
CA GLY A 39 22.97 -7.56 -4.03
C GLY A 39 24.22 -8.03 -4.75
N ASP A 40 24.37 -9.35 -4.82
CA ASP A 40 25.56 -10.02 -5.36
C ASP A 40 25.34 -10.62 -6.75
N GLU A 41 24.09 -10.62 -7.25
CA GLU A 41 23.71 -11.16 -8.56
C GLU A 41 22.66 -10.29 -9.26
N VAL A 42 22.59 -10.42 -10.59
CA VAL A 42 21.55 -9.72 -11.37
C VAL A 42 20.26 -10.50 -11.24
N ILE A 43 19.27 -9.93 -10.56
CA ILE A 43 17.96 -10.55 -10.34
C ILE A 43 16.83 -9.68 -10.88
N ASP A 44 15.68 -10.31 -11.07
CA ASP A 44 14.40 -9.62 -11.28
C ASP A 44 13.72 -9.41 -9.92
N LEU A 45 13.87 -8.21 -9.34
CA LEU A 45 13.10 -7.82 -8.17
C LEU A 45 11.72 -7.36 -8.64
N GLY A 46 10.83 -8.31 -8.82
CA GLY A 46 9.61 -8.12 -9.63
C GLY A 46 8.47 -7.39 -8.92
N CYS A 47 8.46 -7.33 -7.59
CA CYS A 47 7.43 -6.62 -6.82
C CYS A 47 8.01 -5.95 -5.57
N GLY A 48 7.43 -4.82 -5.19
CA GLY A 48 7.82 -4.01 -4.05
C GLY A 48 6.61 -3.28 -3.49
N MET A 49 6.64 -2.97 -2.20
CA MET A 49 5.54 -2.32 -1.49
C MET A 49 6.07 -1.28 -0.51
N VAL A 50 5.21 -0.30 -0.26
CA VAL A 50 5.36 0.71 0.78
C VAL A 50 4.06 0.77 1.58
N GLY A 51 4.17 0.81 2.90
CA GLY A 51 3.01 1.01 3.77
C GLY A 51 3.42 1.05 5.22
N ASP A 52 2.73 1.83 6.03
CA ASP A 52 2.87 1.72 7.48
C ASP A 52 2.07 0.51 7.95
N ILE A 53 2.78 -0.54 8.36
CA ILE A 53 2.17 -1.81 8.78
C ILE A 53 2.58 -2.18 10.20
N ASP A 54 3.61 -1.54 10.74
CA ASP A 54 4.18 -1.81 12.05
C ASP A 54 4.23 -0.53 12.91
N PRO A 55 3.32 -0.38 13.88
CA PRO A 55 3.21 0.84 14.67
C PRO A 55 4.37 1.03 15.67
N THR A 56 5.29 0.07 15.76
CA THR A 56 6.45 0.13 16.66
C THR A 56 7.63 0.91 16.06
N HIS A 57 7.54 1.27 14.77
CA HIS A 57 8.55 2.03 14.04
C HIS A 57 7.92 3.27 13.38
N PRO A 58 8.38 4.50 13.69
CA PRO A 58 7.84 5.69 13.04
C PRO A 58 8.09 5.72 11.52
N GLY A 59 7.04 5.97 10.75
CA GLY A 59 7.09 6.07 9.29
C GLY A 59 6.51 4.83 8.62
N MET A 60 6.78 4.68 7.32
CA MET A 60 6.32 3.52 6.55
C MET A 60 7.42 2.46 6.45
N GLU A 61 6.99 1.20 6.36
CA GLU A 61 7.83 0.09 5.96
C GLU A 61 7.93 -0.03 4.44
N VAL A 62 8.99 -0.70 3.99
CA VAL A 62 9.19 -1.15 2.62
C VAL A 62 9.61 -2.61 2.61
N TRP A 63 9.12 -3.34 1.62
CA TRP A 63 9.51 -4.72 1.38
C TRP A 63 9.38 -5.06 -0.09
N SER A 64 10.11 -6.07 -0.51
CA SER A 64 10.08 -6.57 -1.89
C SER A 64 10.04 -8.09 -1.89
N THR A 65 10.09 -8.70 -3.07
CA THR A 65 10.13 -10.18 -3.18
C THR A 65 11.40 -10.77 -2.57
N GLU A 66 12.44 -9.95 -2.41
CA GLU A 66 13.70 -10.32 -1.75
C GLU A 66 14.07 -9.28 -0.68
N GLY A 67 15.08 -9.57 0.15
CA GLY A 67 15.66 -8.59 1.08
C GLY A 67 14.93 -8.46 2.43
N GLY A 68 13.65 -8.79 2.52
CA GLY A 68 12.89 -8.75 3.78
C GLY A 68 12.15 -7.43 4.02
N LEU A 69 11.75 -7.17 5.26
CA LEU A 69 10.95 -6.02 5.67
C LEU A 69 11.82 -4.97 6.38
N TYR A 70 11.78 -3.72 5.89
CA TYR A 70 12.57 -2.62 6.40
C TYR A 70 11.68 -1.45 6.81
N ASN A 71 12.08 -0.73 7.86
CA ASN A 71 11.60 0.63 8.07
C ASN A 71 12.29 1.57 7.06
N ALA A 72 11.50 2.27 6.23
CA ALA A 72 12.01 3.06 5.12
C ALA A 72 12.86 4.25 5.58
N ARG A 73 12.46 4.87 6.69
CA ARG A 73 13.13 6.05 7.23
C ARG A 73 14.52 5.72 7.75
N GLU A 74 14.62 4.67 8.55
CA GLU A 74 15.87 4.28 9.22
C GLU A 74 16.79 3.44 8.34
N ASN A 75 16.28 2.94 7.21
CA ASN A 75 16.92 1.92 6.40
C ASN A 75 17.34 0.70 7.23
N LYS A 76 16.44 0.26 8.10
CA LYS A 76 16.70 -0.78 9.09
C LYS A 76 15.76 -1.94 8.86
N GLN A 77 16.32 -3.13 8.73
CA GLN A 77 15.53 -4.36 8.66
C GLN A 77 14.83 -4.58 10.02
N ILE A 78 13.51 -4.73 9.99
CA ILE A 78 12.69 -4.90 11.20
C ILE A 78 12.21 -6.34 11.37
N GLU A 79 12.05 -7.09 10.28
CA GLU A 79 11.92 -8.56 10.31
C GLU A 79 13.14 -9.20 9.65
N THR A 80 13.92 -9.90 10.46
CA THR A 80 15.20 -10.53 10.06
C THR A 80 15.01 -11.88 9.40
N ASP A 81 13.92 -12.59 9.70
CA ASP A 81 13.56 -13.82 9.02
C ASP A 81 12.83 -13.48 7.72
N THR A 82 13.53 -13.56 6.59
CA THR A 82 12.98 -13.22 5.27
C THR A 82 11.81 -14.12 4.86
N GLU A 83 11.64 -15.29 5.48
CA GLU A 83 10.48 -16.17 5.24
C GLU A 83 9.21 -15.63 5.89
N LEU A 84 9.30 -14.71 6.85
CA LEU A 84 8.18 -14.07 7.54
C LEU A 84 7.74 -12.77 6.87
N CYS A 85 8.21 -12.48 5.65
CA CYS A 85 7.83 -11.26 4.95
C CYS A 85 6.47 -11.38 4.24
N LEU A 86 5.76 -10.25 4.14
CA LEU A 86 4.52 -10.12 3.37
C LEU A 86 4.78 -10.24 1.88
N TRP A 87 3.81 -10.77 1.13
CA TRP A 87 3.88 -10.71 -0.33
C TRP A 87 3.57 -9.27 -0.81
N PRO A 88 4.49 -8.57 -1.49
CA PRO A 88 4.26 -7.21 -1.98
C PRO A 88 3.33 -7.22 -3.20
N HIS A 89 2.04 -6.95 -2.98
CA HIS A 89 1.04 -6.90 -4.06
C HIS A 89 0.29 -5.57 -4.15
N LEU A 90 -0.78 -5.38 -3.39
CA LEU A 90 -1.49 -4.10 -3.27
C LEU A 90 -1.83 -3.81 -1.80
N GLY A 91 -1.74 -2.55 -1.41
CA GLY A 91 -2.21 -2.04 -0.13
C GLY A 91 -3.69 -1.69 -0.19
N ILE A 92 -4.34 -1.73 0.96
CA ILE A 92 -5.73 -1.27 1.15
C ILE A 92 -5.90 -0.79 2.59
N TRP A 93 -6.49 0.39 2.80
CA TRP A 93 -6.96 0.78 4.15
C TRP A 93 -8.35 0.21 4.37
N TRP A 94 -8.49 -0.79 5.24
CA TRP A 94 -9.73 -1.55 5.39
C TRP A 94 -10.32 -1.51 6.79
N ASP A 95 -9.51 -1.66 7.84
CA ASP A 95 -10.04 -1.77 9.20
C ASP A 95 -10.20 -0.42 9.91
N GLY A 96 -10.22 -0.42 11.25
CA GLY A 96 -10.50 0.75 12.06
C GLY A 96 -9.29 1.64 12.35
N ASP A 97 -8.06 1.11 12.23
CA ASP A 97 -6.83 1.83 12.52
C ASP A 97 -6.22 2.49 11.27
N VAL A 98 -5.06 3.13 11.40
CA VAL A 98 -4.38 3.88 10.32
C VAL A 98 -3.31 3.07 9.60
N LEU A 99 -3.08 1.83 10.03
CA LEU A 99 -2.12 0.94 9.39
C LEU A 99 -2.71 0.44 8.07
N LEU A 100 -1.83 0.03 7.17
CA LEU A 100 -2.19 -0.44 5.85
C LEU A 100 -2.40 -1.96 5.89
N GLU A 101 -3.55 -2.42 5.41
CA GLU A 101 -3.77 -3.83 5.10
C GLU A 101 -3.27 -4.15 3.68
N LEU A 102 -3.27 -5.43 3.33
CA LEU A 102 -2.95 -5.91 1.99
C LEU A 102 -4.17 -6.48 1.30
N PHE A 103 -4.29 -6.18 0.01
CA PHE A 103 -5.12 -6.93 -0.92
C PHE A 103 -4.23 -7.88 -1.74
N ASN A 104 -4.42 -9.17 -1.56
CA ASN A 104 -3.62 -10.21 -2.21
C ASN A 104 -4.54 -11.31 -2.75
N ASP A 105 -4.72 -11.40 -4.07
CA ASP A 105 -5.54 -12.47 -4.70
C ASP A 105 -6.95 -12.57 -4.09
N GLY A 106 -7.58 -11.41 -3.88
CA GLY A 106 -8.90 -11.27 -3.28
C GLY A 106 -8.93 -11.34 -1.75
N LYS A 107 -7.81 -11.70 -1.10
CA LYS A 107 -7.70 -11.76 0.36
C LYS A 107 -7.39 -10.35 0.88
N ILE A 108 -8.12 -9.93 1.91
CA ILE A 108 -7.79 -8.74 2.68
C ILE A 108 -7.10 -9.23 3.96
N GLU A 109 -5.80 -8.93 4.05
CA GLU A 109 -4.86 -9.50 5.02
C GLU A 109 -4.24 -8.38 5.85
N LYS A 110 -4.06 -8.61 7.15
CA LYS A 110 -3.39 -7.65 8.05
C LYS A 110 -2.10 -8.25 8.58
N TRP A 111 -1.03 -7.49 8.51
CA TRP A 111 0.23 -7.84 9.16
C TRP A 111 0.04 -7.90 10.67
N ASN A 112 0.60 -8.94 11.29
CA ASN A 112 0.70 -9.01 12.74
C ASN A 112 2.17 -8.80 13.12
N TRP A 113 2.53 -7.58 13.50
CA TRP A 113 3.90 -7.23 13.90
C TRP A 113 4.35 -7.91 15.21
N GLU A 114 3.41 -8.33 16.06
CA GLU A 114 3.74 -9.05 17.31
C GLU A 114 4.02 -10.54 17.07
N GLU A 115 3.34 -11.14 16.09
CA GLU A 115 3.52 -12.53 15.68
C GLU A 115 3.61 -12.64 14.13
N PRO A 116 4.75 -12.23 13.55
CA PRO A 116 5.02 -12.34 12.12
C PRO A 116 4.77 -13.74 11.57
N THR A 117 4.20 -13.82 10.36
CA THR A 117 3.93 -15.09 9.69
C THR A 117 4.37 -15.04 8.24
N ALA A 118 4.72 -16.19 7.69
CA ALA A 118 5.02 -16.31 6.27
C ALA A 118 3.86 -15.81 5.40
N SER A 119 4.18 -15.30 4.21
CA SER A 119 3.22 -14.68 3.27
C SER A 119 1.96 -15.51 2.97
N ASN A 120 2.02 -16.84 3.05
CA ASN A 120 0.87 -17.72 2.84
C ASN A 120 0.00 -17.96 4.08
N LYS A 121 0.39 -17.42 5.24
CA LYS A 121 -0.25 -17.58 6.56
C LYS A 121 -0.65 -16.27 7.22
N VAL A 122 -0.48 -15.14 6.54
CA VAL A 122 -0.91 -13.82 7.03
C VAL A 122 -2.38 -13.87 7.47
N PRO A 123 -2.72 -13.35 8.67
CA PRO A 123 -4.10 -13.27 9.13
C PRO A 123 -5.01 -12.58 8.10
N ARG A 124 -6.16 -13.19 7.82
CA ARG A 124 -7.16 -12.68 6.87
C ARG A 124 -8.32 -12.05 7.63
N ILE A 125 -8.61 -10.79 7.33
CA ILE A 125 -9.84 -10.13 7.75
C ILE A 125 -11.01 -10.73 6.97
N THR A 126 -10.89 -10.76 5.63
CA THR A 126 -11.91 -11.34 4.76
C THR A 126 -11.32 -11.85 3.45
N HIS A 127 -12.16 -12.53 2.66
CA HIS A 127 -11.82 -13.00 1.31
C HIS A 127 -13.05 -12.80 0.42
N ILE A 128 -12.89 -12.07 -0.68
CA ILE A 128 -13.99 -11.74 -1.61
C ILE A 128 -14.73 -12.98 -2.16
N ASN A 129 -14.04 -14.13 -2.26
CA ASN A 129 -14.60 -15.36 -2.82
C ASN A 129 -15.74 -15.94 -1.96
N LYS A 130 -15.78 -15.61 -0.66
CA LYS A 130 -16.87 -15.99 0.25
C LYS A 130 -18.21 -15.38 -0.19
N PHE A 131 -18.16 -14.34 -1.00
CA PHE A 131 -19.30 -13.57 -1.48
C PHE A 131 -19.40 -13.58 -3.02
N GLY A 132 -18.71 -14.51 -3.70
CA GLY A 132 -18.78 -14.67 -5.15
C GLY A 132 -17.86 -13.76 -5.96
N GLY A 133 -17.03 -12.94 -5.32
CA GLY A 133 -16.06 -12.09 -6.02
C GLY A 133 -14.86 -12.88 -6.53
N VAL A 134 -14.35 -12.51 -7.72
CA VAL A 134 -13.14 -13.06 -8.33
C VAL A 134 -12.23 -11.95 -8.84
N THR A 135 -10.92 -12.13 -8.69
CA THR A 135 -9.91 -11.27 -9.32
C THR A 135 -9.66 -11.69 -10.77
N ASN A 136 -9.24 -10.75 -11.62
CA ASN A 136 -8.72 -11.08 -12.94
C ASN A 136 -7.19 -11.20 -12.85
N GLY A 137 -6.70 -12.44 -12.82
CA GLY A 137 -5.38 -12.71 -12.28
C GLY A 137 -5.38 -12.44 -10.77
N ARG A 138 -4.38 -11.70 -10.28
CA ARG A 138 -4.28 -11.36 -8.84
C ARG A 138 -4.90 -10.01 -8.49
N ASN A 139 -5.23 -9.19 -9.50
CA ASN A 139 -5.62 -7.81 -9.32
C ASN A 139 -7.15 -7.64 -9.21
N PRO A 140 -7.62 -6.67 -8.41
CA PRO A 140 -8.99 -6.19 -8.48
C PRO A 140 -9.20 -5.33 -9.72
N THR A 141 -10.47 -5.05 -10.03
CA THR A 141 -10.83 -4.07 -11.07
C THR A 141 -10.50 -2.64 -10.61
N LEU A 142 -10.68 -2.37 -9.31
CA LEU A 142 -10.33 -1.13 -8.63
C LEU A 142 -10.10 -1.43 -7.13
N ILE A 143 -9.13 -0.76 -6.52
CA ILE A 143 -9.13 -0.48 -5.08
C ILE A 143 -9.29 1.01 -4.91
N GLY A 144 -10.08 1.46 -3.94
CA GLY A 144 -10.01 2.83 -3.47
C GLY A 144 -11.28 3.33 -2.82
N ASP A 145 -11.14 4.43 -2.10
CA ASP A 145 -12.24 5.19 -1.50
C ASP A 145 -13.11 5.79 -2.62
N ILE A 146 -14.28 5.17 -2.81
CA ILE A 146 -15.29 5.60 -3.79
C ILE A 146 -16.66 5.81 -3.15
N LEU A 147 -16.86 5.34 -1.92
CA LEU A 147 -18.08 5.51 -1.15
C LEU A 147 -17.80 5.44 0.37
N GLY A 148 -18.74 5.89 1.18
CA GLY A 148 -18.60 5.78 2.64
C GLY A 148 -17.67 6.83 3.25
N ASP A 149 -16.76 6.38 4.12
CA ASP A 149 -15.80 7.25 4.80
C ASP A 149 -14.44 7.29 4.09
N TRP A 150 -13.33 7.10 4.80
CA TRP A 150 -11.98 7.26 4.26
C TRP A 150 -11.34 5.93 3.84
N ARG A 151 -11.94 4.81 4.22
CA ARG A 151 -11.42 3.48 3.92
C ARG A 151 -11.78 3.10 2.50
N GLU A 152 -11.03 2.16 1.97
CA GLU A 152 -11.05 1.86 0.54
C GLU A 152 -11.95 0.68 0.22
N GLU A 153 -12.68 0.78 -0.88
CA GLU A 153 -13.42 -0.35 -1.43
C GLU A 153 -12.53 -1.22 -2.32
N ALA A 154 -12.86 -2.52 -2.40
CA ALA A 154 -12.37 -3.39 -3.46
C ALA A 154 -13.49 -3.68 -4.47
N VAL A 155 -13.26 -3.37 -5.75
CA VAL A 155 -14.18 -3.68 -6.84
C VAL A 155 -13.63 -4.83 -7.66
N VAL A 156 -14.44 -5.85 -7.82
CA VAL A 156 -14.12 -7.08 -8.56
C VAL A 156 -15.31 -7.51 -9.39
N THR A 157 -15.17 -8.56 -10.20
CA THR A 157 -16.30 -9.16 -10.90
C THR A 157 -16.78 -10.42 -10.19
N ASN A 158 -17.94 -10.93 -10.57
CA ASN A 158 -18.26 -12.35 -10.35
C ASN A 158 -17.52 -13.23 -11.38
N ALA A 159 -17.65 -14.55 -11.25
CA ALA A 159 -16.98 -15.52 -12.12
C ALA A 159 -17.42 -15.41 -13.60
N ASP A 160 -18.68 -15.07 -13.85
CA ASP A 160 -19.25 -14.92 -15.19
C ASP A 160 -18.90 -13.57 -15.84
N MET A 161 -18.27 -12.65 -15.09
CA MET A 161 -17.88 -11.30 -15.50
C MET A 161 -19.05 -10.42 -15.98
N ASP A 162 -20.28 -10.70 -15.53
CA ASP A 162 -21.48 -9.93 -15.87
C ASP A 162 -21.98 -9.04 -14.73
N GLU A 163 -21.37 -9.13 -13.54
CA GLU A 163 -21.63 -8.27 -12.39
C GLU A 163 -20.33 -7.65 -11.84
N LEU A 164 -20.42 -6.40 -11.37
CA LEU A 164 -19.42 -5.78 -10.51
C LEU A 164 -19.84 -5.93 -9.05
N LEU A 165 -18.94 -6.44 -8.22
CA LEU A 165 -19.10 -6.54 -6.77
C LEU A 165 -18.21 -5.51 -6.12
N ILE A 166 -18.82 -4.66 -5.29
CA ILE A 166 -18.13 -3.61 -4.52
C ILE A 166 -18.12 -4.04 -3.06
N PHE A 167 -16.93 -4.28 -2.53
CA PHE A 167 -16.70 -4.64 -1.14
C PHE A 167 -16.30 -3.39 -0.37
N THR A 168 -17.05 -3.06 0.68
CA THR A 168 -16.74 -2.00 1.64
C THR A 168 -16.66 -2.59 3.04
N THR A 169 -15.91 -1.95 3.93
CA THR A 169 -15.67 -2.44 5.29
C THR A 169 -16.88 -2.25 6.20
N ASP A 170 -17.09 -3.20 7.10
CA ASP A 170 -18.07 -3.12 8.19
C ASP A 170 -17.41 -2.86 9.56
N GLN A 171 -16.09 -2.74 9.59
CA GLN A 171 -15.34 -2.47 10.82
C GLN A 171 -15.61 -1.03 11.26
N PRO A 172 -15.79 -0.74 12.56
CA PRO A 172 -15.90 0.63 13.03
C PRO A 172 -14.52 1.32 13.04
N SER A 173 -14.50 2.64 12.83
CA SER A 173 -13.32 3.48 13.05
C SER A 173 -13.73 4.74 13.81
N ASP A 174 -12.93 5.15 14.79
CA ASP A 174 -13.08 6.43 15.48
C ASP A 174 -12.37 7.58 14.74
N ILE A 175 -11.75 7.27 13.58
CA ILE A 175 -10.96 8.20 12.77
C ILE A 175 -11.84 8.79 11.69
N ARG A 176 -11.77 10.12 11.55
CA ARG A 176 -12.47 10.84 10.50
C ARG A 176 -11.51 11.63 9.65
N LEU A 177 -11.31 11.18 8.42
CA LEU A 177 -10.61 11.90 7.37
C LEU A 177 -11.60 12.43 6.34
N TYR A 178 -11.15 13.38 5.51
CA TYR A 178 -11.86 13.63 4.26
C TYR A 178 -11.70 12.38 3.38
N THR A 179 -12.68 12.11 2.51
CA THR A 179 -12.51 11.09 1.47
C THR A 179 -11.15 11.26 0.79
N LEU A 180 -10.40 10.17 0.68
CA LEU A 180 -9.08 10.13 0.06
C LEU A 180 -9.18 10.54 -1.41
N ALA A 181 -10.33 10.36 -2.06
CA ALA A 181 -10.57 10.86 -3.43
C ALA A 181 -10.55 12.40 -3.54
N HIS A 182 -10.56 13.15 -2.43
CA HIS A 182 -10.30 14.60 -2.42
C HIS A 182 -8.83 14.96 -2.21
N ASN A 183 -7.97 14.00 -1.87
CA ASN A 183 -6.53 14.18 -1.85
C ASN A 183 -6.00 14.16 -3.31
N PRO A 184 -5.30 15.20 -3.80
CA PRO A 184 -4.86 15.28 -5.18
C PRO A 184 -3.93 14.14 -5.62
N ASN A 185 -3.01 13.70 -4.76
CA ASN A 185 -2.09 12.60 -5.09
C ASN A 185 -2.87 11.29 -5.23
N TYR A 186 -3.64 10.94 -4.20
CA TYR A 186 -4.47 9.74 -4.20
C TYR A 186 -5.45 9.71 -5.38
N ARG A 187 -6.10 10.84 -5.67
CA ARG A 187 -7.07 10.94 -6.77
C ARG A 187 -6.43 10.76 -8.14
N ASN A 188 -5.18 11.20 -8.31
CA ASN A 188 -4.41 10.96 -9.53
C ASN A 188 -4.03 9.48 -9.63
N ASP A 189 -3.59 8.88 -8.53
CA ASP A 189 -3.19 7.48 -8.46
C ASP A 189 -4.34 6.53 -8.85
N LEU A 190 -5.59 6.82 -8.42
CA LEU A 190 -6.80 6.09 -8.84
C LEU A 190 -7.00 5.98 -10.37
N THR A 191 -6.38 6.88 -11.13
CA THR A 191 -6.48 6.90 -12.60
C THR A 191 -5.35 6.19 -13.32
N VAL A 192 -4.30 5.79 -12.60
CA VAL A 192 -3.16 5.07 -13.18
C VAL A 192 -3.61 3.70 -13.69
N LYS A 193 -3.12 3.32 -14.87
CA LYS A 193 -3.38 2.04 -15.53
C LYS A 193 -2.05 1.43 -15.96
N GLY A 194 -2.00 0.09 -16.02
CA GLY A 194 -0.77 -0.67 -16.30
C GLY A 194 -0.64 -1.80 -15.29
N TYR A 195 0.57 -2.01 -14.77
CA TYR A 195 0.74 -2.74 -13.51
C TYR A 195 0.17 -1.88 -12.39
N ILE A 196 -0.99 -2.28 -11.87
CA ILE A 196 -1.69 -1.56 -10.82
C ILE A 196 -0.76 -1.44 -9.61
N GLN A 197 -0.76 -0.26 -8.98
CA GLN A 197 0.02 0.05 -7.78
C GLN A 197 -0.94 0.51 -6.68
N SER A 198 -0.51 0.39 -5.42
CA SER A 198 -1.22 0.97 -4.28
C SER A 198 -1.34 2.49 -4.45
N HIS A 199 -2.47 3.06 -4.00
CA HIS A 199 -2.67 4.50 -4.04
C HIS A 199 -2.15 5.13 -2.75
N HIS A 200 -1.48 6.28 -2.84
CA HIS A 200 -0.99 6.99 -1.65
C HIS A 200 -1.55 8.41 -1.59
N VAL A 201 -1.69 8.92 -0.37
CA VAL A 201 -2.02 10.33 -0.10
C VAL A 201 -0.77 11.21 -0.10
N ASP A 202 -0.95 12.53 -0.26
CA ASP A 202 0.14 13.52 -0.17
C ASP A 202 0.52 13.95 1.28
N TYR A 203 -0.01 13.23 2.27
CA TYR A 203 0.36 13.35 3.69
C TYR A 203 0.69 11.97 4.27
N PHE A 204 1.29 11.91 5.46
CA PHE A 204 1.52 10.63 6.13
C PHE A 204 0.21 10.10 6.74
N LEU A 205 -0.29 8.98 6.23
CA LEU A 205 -1.43 8.22 6.77
C LEU A 205 -0.86 6.93 7.37
N GLY A 206 -0.79 6.90 8.70
CA GLY A 206 -0.08 5.89 9.46
C GLY A 206 -0.03 6.24 10.95
N GLN A 207 0.57 5.36 11.76
CA GLN A 207 0.70 5.49 13.19
C GLN A 207 1.42 6.77 13.58
N GLY A 208 0.79 7.57 14.46
CA GLY A 208 1.34 8.86 14.88
C GLY A 208 1.15 9.98 13.86
N MET A 209 0.32 9.79 12.82
CA MET A 209 -0.06 10.87 11.91
C MET A 209 -0.69 12.06 12.64
N GLU A 210 -0.45 13.25 12.10
CA GLU A 210 -1.23 14.44 12.46
C GLU A 210 -2.53 14.48 11.67
N GLN A 211 -3.55 15.18 12.19
CA GLN A 211 -4.79 15.40 11.45
C GLN A 211 -4.49 16.15 10.13
N PRO A 212 -4.81 15.58 8.96
CA PRO A 212 -4.52 16.22 7.69
C PRO A 212 -5.32 17.52 7.53
N PRO A 213 -4.75 18.54 6.87
CA PRO A 213 -5.47 19.77 6.60
C PRO A 213 -6.67 19.51 5.70
N ARG A 214 -7.62 20.44 5.69
CA ARG A 214 -8.71 20.42 4.71
C ARG A 214 -8.13 20.46 3.28
N PRO A 215 -8.56 19.57 2.36
CA PRO A 215 -8.10 19.60 0.98
C PRO A 215 -8.32 20.97 0.31
N ASN A 216 -7.27 21.50 -0.32
CA ASN A 216 -7.31 22.76 -1.04
C ASN A 216 -7.85 22.55 -2.48
N ILE A 217 -9.14 22.20 -2.56
CA ILE A 217 -9.82 21.91 -3.83
C ILE A 217 -11.05 22.81 -4.01
N ARG A 218 -11.48 22.95 -5.26
CA ARG A 218 -12.77 23.55 -5.61
C ARG A 218 -13.48 22.65 -6.59
N TYR A 219 -14.80 22.55 -6.45
CA TYR A 219 -15.61 21.89 -7.46
C TYR A 219 -15.65 22.73 -8.73
N THR A 220 -15.66 22.05 -9.87
CA THR A 220 -15.99 22.70 -11.15
C THR A 220 -17.42 23.21 -11.08
N GLN A 221 -17.65 24.44 -11.53
CA GLN A 221 -19.02 24.91 -11.74
C GLN A 221 -19.66 24.01 -12.82
N ARG A 222 -20.93 23.64 -12.63
CA ARG A 222 -21.67 22.93 -13.68
C ARG A 222 -21.62 23.78 -14.95
N ALA A 223 -21.23 23.16 -16.06
CA ALA A 223 -21.37 23.74 -17.39
C ALA A 223 -22.85 23.92 -17.73
#